data_AF-A0A2S6XD60-F1
#
_entry.id   AF-A0A2S6XD60-F1
#
_cell.length_a   1.000
_cell.length_b   1.000
_cell.length_c   1.000
_cell.angle_alpha   90.00
_cell.angle_beta   90.00
_cell.angle_gamma   90.00
#
_symmetry.space_group_name_H-M   'P 1'
#
loop_
_entity.id
_entity.type
_entity.pdbx_description
1 polymer ?
#
loop_
_entity_poly.entity_id
_entity_poly.type
_entity_poly.pdbx_seq_one_letter_code
_entity_poly.pdbx_strand_id
1 'polypeptide(L)'
;MSTLDAKLDTLTFEEKLEVARRVHVGSLTLREGDRVQAVRRLRGSYIDEDLEQEGEDCRVPYDVPAGAPGRITLVRRYVSPFPYRVLFDNDVELSLAATGDVERIGDSA
;
A
#
# COMPACT_ATOMS: atom_id res chain seq x y z
N MET A 1 -21.14 17.33 19.08
CA MET A 1 -21.04 17.29 17.61
C MET A 1 -19.93 18.26 17.24
N SER A 2 -18.85 17.78 16.62
CA SER A 2 -17.69 18.65 16.38
C SER A 2 -18.04 19.68 15.30
N THR A 3 -17.46 20.87 15.36
CA THR A 3 -17.59 21.90 14.30
C THR A 3 -17.08 21.43 12.94
N LEU A 4 -16.31 20.33 12.90
CA LEU A 4 -15.82 19.70 11.69
C LEU A 4 -16.90 18.84 11.02
N ASP A 5 -17.64 18.05 11.80
CA ASP A 5 -18.72 17.20 11.30
C ASP A 5 -19.82 18.05 10.64
N ALA A 6 -20.21 19.14 11.30
CA ALA A 6 -21.21 20.06 10.77
C ALA A 6 -20.78 20.74 9.46
N LYS A 7 -19.47 20.96 9.25
CA LYS A 7 -18.95 21.50 7.99
C LYS A 7 -18.90 20.45 6.89
N LEU A 8 -18.52 19.22 7.21
CA LEU A 8 -18.55 18.11 6.26
C LEU A 8 -19.97 17.86 5.74
N ASP A 9 -21.00 17.99 6.57
CA ASP A 9 -22.39 17.81 6.15
C ASP A 9 -22.88 18.86 5.15
N THR A 10 -22.26 20.04 5.11
CA THR A 10 -22.59 21.10 4.13
C THR A 10 -21.95 20.91 2.76
N LEU A 11 -21.01 19.97 2.62
CA LEU A 11 -20.31 19.71 1.37
C LEU A 11 -21.10 18.80 0.43
N THR A 12 -20.96 19.05 -0.86
CA THR A 12 -21.40 18.13 -1.91
C THR A 12 -20.59 16.83 -1.88
N PHE A 13 -21.08 15.79 -2.55
CA PHE A 13 -20.36 14.52 -2.66
C PHE A 13 -18.97 14.68 -3.31
N GLU A 14 -18.86 15.48 -4.36
CA GLU A 14 -17.60 15.74 -5.06
C GLU A 14 -16.58 16.45 -4.15
N GLU A 15 -17.03 17.44 -3.38
CA GLU A 15 -16.18 18.13 -2.40
C GLU A 15 -15.74 17.20 -1.26
N LYS A 16 -16.63 16.34 -0.77
CA LYS A 16 -16.27 15.30 0.22
C LYS A 16 -15.21 14.36 -0.32
N LEU A 17 -15.34 13.93 -1.59
CA LEU A 17 -14.37 13.06 -2.25
C LEU A 17 -13.01 13.74 -2.43
N GLU A 18 -12.99 15.01 -2.85
CA GLU A 18 -11.75 15.77 -3.00
C GLU A 18 -11.07 16.03 -1.65
N VAL A 19 -11.83 16.31 -0.58
CA VAL A 19 -11.29 16.40 0.79
C VAL A 19 -10.70 15.06 1.21
N ALA A 20 -11.43 13.95 1.04
CA ALA A 20 -10.94 12.62 1.37
C ALA A 20 -9.67 12.27 0.59
N ARG A 21 -9.61 12.61 -0.70
CA ARG A 21 -8.43 12.44 -1.54
C ARG A 21 -7.25 13.27 -1.04
N ARG A 22 -7.43 14.54 -0.70
CA ARG A 22 -6.37 15.40 -0.18
C ARG A 22 -5.84 14.91 1.16
N VAL A 23 -6.73 14.51 2.06
CA VAL A 23 -6.34 13.93 3.35
C VAL A 23 -5.58 12.63 3.14
N HIS A 24 -6.06 11.76 2.24
CA HIS A 24 -5.40 10.51 1.90
C HIS A 24 -4.00 10.75 1.32
N VAL A 25 -3.87 11.60 0.31
CA VAL A 25 -2.56 11.92 -0.28
C VAL A 25 -1.64 12.59 0.74
N GLY A 26 -2.18 13.46 1.60
CA GLY A 26 -1.43 14.14 2.65
C GLY A 26 -0.96 13.22 3.78
N SER A 27 -1.56 12.05 3.95
CA SER A 27 -1.12 11.05 4.95
C SER A 27 -0.06 10.09 4.42
N LEU A 28 0.22 10.09 3.11
CA LEU A 28 1.25 9.24 2.50
C LEU A 28 2.65 9.82 2.78
N THR A 29 3.45 9.09 3.54
CA THR A 29 4.80 9.49 3.97
C THR A 29 5.92 8.90 3.12
N LEU A 30 5.65 7.81 2.41
CA LEU A 30 6.60 7.13 1.52
C LEU A 30 6.44 7.59 0.08
N ARG A 31 7.53 7.51 -0.69
CA ARG A 31 7.61 7.94 -2.09
C ARG A 31 8.06 6.80 -2.97
N GLU A 32 7.73 6.89 -4.26
CA GLU A 32 8.30 5.99 -5.27
C GLU A 32 9.83 6.06 -5.24
N GLY A 33 10.48 4.91 -5.27
CA GLY A 33 11.93 4.77 -5.17
C GLY A 33 12.47 4.63 -3.74
N ASP A 34 11.69 4.94 -2.70
CA ASP A 34 12.12 4.76 -1.31
C ASP A 34 12.51 3.29 -1.06
N ARG A 35 13.65 3.08 -0.39
CA ARG A 35 14.02 1.78 0.17
C ARG A 35 13.27 1.56 1.48
N VAL A 36 12.70 0.38 1.62
CA VAL A 36 11.88 0.00 2.76
C VAL A 36 12.22 -1.41 3.23
N GLN A 37 11.85 -1.73 4.46
CA GLN A 37 11.86 -3.09 4.96
C GLN A 37 10.48 -3.49 5.50
N ALA A 38 10.15 -4.77 5.39
CA ALA A 38 8.96 -5.32 6.03
C ALA A 38 9.08 -5.23 7.56
N VAL A 39 8.13 -4.55 8.21
CA VAL A 39 8.13 -4.41 9.69
C VAL A 39 7.83 -5.74 10.37
N ARG A 40 7.01 -6.56 9.73
CA ARG A 40 6.57 -7.88 10.21
C ARG A 40 6.64 -8.89 9.08
N ARG A 41 6.54 -10.17 9.42
CA ARG A 41 6.40 -11.22 8.41
C ARG A 41 5.07 -11.08 7.66
N LEU A 42 5.12 -11.03 6.33
CA LEU A 42 3.95 -10.95 5.47
C LEU A 42 3.79 -12.29 4.75
N ARG A 43 2.64 -12.93 4.91
CA ARG A 43 2.34 -14.25 4.34
C ARG A 43 0.94 -14.26 3.78
N GLY A 44 0.78 -14.94 2.65
CA GLY A 44 -0.51 -15.12 2.02
C GLY A 44 -0.35 -15.79 0.66
N SER A 45 -1.33 -15.57 -0.20
CA SER A 45 -1.29 -15.96 -1.60
C SER A 45 -1.96 -14.90 -2.45
N TYR A 46 -1.55 -14.77 -3.70
CA TYR A 46 -2.29 -14.01 -4.71
C TYR A 46 -2.75 -14.95 -5.83
N ILE A 47 -3.73 -14.49 -6.60
CA ILE A 47 -4.16 -15.20 -7.81
C ILE A 47 -3.27 -14.75 -8.96
N ASP A 48 -2.62 -15.70 -9.61
CA ASP A 48 -1.92 -15.49 -10.87
C ASP A 48 -2.88 -15.84 -12.02
N GLU A 49 -3.33 -14.82 -12.74
CA GLU A 49 -4.30 -14.96 -13.84
C GLU A 49 -3.70 -15.73 -15.03
N ASP A 50 -2.37 -15.81 -15.15
CA ASP A 50 -1.73 -16.61 -16.19
C ASP A 50 -1.85 -18.11 -15.90
N LEU A 51 -1.88 -18.50 -14.62
CA LEU A 51 -2.12 -19.89 -14.19
C LEU A 51 -3.58 -20.33 -14.34
N GLU A 52 -4.55 -19.40 -14.39
CA GLU A 52 -5.97 -19.72 -14.65
C GLU A 52 -6.16 -20.37 -16.03
N GLN A 53 -5.33 -20.03 -17.01
CA GLN A 53 -5.43 -20.57 -18.37
C GLN A 53 -5.02 -22.05 -18.45
N GLU A 54 -4.28 -22.55 -17.46
CA GLU A 54 -3.73 -23.91 -17.43
C GLU A 54 -4.62 -24.89 -16.64
N GLY A 55 -5.68 -24.41 -15.99
CA GLY A 55 -6.58 -25.23 -15.16
C GLY A 55 -5.96 -25.70 -13.83
N GLU A 56 -4.85 -25.06 -13.42
CA GLU A 56 -4.11 -25.35 -12.19
C GLU A 56 -4.59 -24.49 -11.00
N ASP A 57 -4.11 -24.78 -9.78
CA ASP A 57 -4.38 -23.92 -8.62
C ASP A 57 -3.64 -22.58 -8.81
N CYS A 58 -4.41 -21.53 -9.14
CA CYS A 58 -3.89 -20.22 -9.50
C CYS A 58 -3.34 -19.44 -8.29
N ARG A 59 -3.35 -20.03 -7.10
CA ARG A 59 -2.86 -19.40 -5.87
C ARG A 59 -1.34 -19.55 -5.76
N VAL A 60 -0.64 -18.45 -5.98
CA VAL A 60 0.80 -18.38 -5.73
C VAL A 60 1.02 -17.94 -4.28
N PRO A 61 1.60 -18.80 -3.41
CA PRO A 61 1.90 -18.42 -2.04
C PRO A 61 3.10 -17.47 -1.99
N TYR A 62 3.10 -16.55 -1.03
CA TYR A 62 4.24 -15.69 -0.74
C TYR A 62 4.60 -15.71 0.75
N ASP A 63 5.88 -15.52 1.02
CA ASP A 63 6.43 -15.38 2.36
C ASP A 63 7.55 -14.32 2.35
N VAL A 64 7.27 -13.16 2.91
CA VAL A 64 8.22 -12.06 3.08
C VAL A 64 8.60 -12.00 4.56
N PRO A 65 9.84 -12.35 4.93
CA PRO A 65 10.31 -12.27 6.31
C PRO A 65 10.23 -10.84 6.87
N ALA A 66 10.12 -10.70 8.20
CA ALA A 66 10.36 -9.42 8.84
C ALA A 66 11.81 -8.96 8.57
N GLY A 67 12.00 -7.67 8.35
CA GLY A 67 13.28 -7.07 7.95
C GLY A 67 13.63 -7.29 6.48
N ALA A 68 12.80 -7.98 5.69
CA ALA A 68 13.09 -8.18 4.27
C ALA A 68 13.11 -6.83 3.53
N PRO A 69 14.20 -6.50 2.83
CA PRO A 69 14.33 -5.25 2.09
C PRO A 69 13.47 -5.26 0.82
N GLY A 70 13.03 -4.07 0.43
CA GLY A 70 12.30 -3.84 -0.80
C GLY A 70 12.36 -2.39 -1.24
N ARG A 71 11.59 -2.05 -2.28
CA ARG A 71 11.49 -0.72 -2.85
C ARG A 71 10.05 -0.38 -3.19
N ILE A 72 9.64 0.85 -2.91
CA ILE A 72 8.34 1.36 -3.37
C ILE A 72 8.39 1.54 -4.89
N THR A 73 7.58 0.79 -5.63
CA THR A 73 7.47 0.87 -7.10
C THR A 73 6.35 1.80 -7.55
N LEU A 74 5.31 1.98 -6.74
CA LEU A 74 4.17 2.85 -7.05
C LEU A 74 3.54 3.41 -5.76
N VAL A 75 3.14 4.68 -5.80
CA VAL A 75 2.31 5.30 -4.76
C VAL A 75 0.98 5.75 -5.37
N ARG A 76 -0.13 5.08 -5.00
CA ARG A 76 -1.48 5.39 -5.47
C ARG A 76 -1.94 6.74 -4.90
N ARG A 77 -2.32 7.68 -5.76
CA ARG A 77 -2.78 9.04 -5.40
C ARG A 77 -4.29 9.19 -5.26
N TYR A 78 -4.99 8.07 -5.15
CA TYR A 78 -6.43 7.99 -4.91
C TYR A 78 -6.68 7.14 -3.66
N VAL A 79 -7.85 7.28 -3.06
CA VAL A 79 -8.20 6.59 -1.80
C VAL A 79 -8.13 5.08 -1.99
N SER A 80 -7.15 4.44 -1.36
CA SER A 80 -6.96 2.99 -1.34
C SER A 80 -6.49 2.54 0.05
N PRO A 81 -6.99 1.41 0.59
CA PRO A 81 -6.46 0.83 1.82
C PRO A 81 -4.99 0.38 1.68
N PHE A 82 -4.55 0.11 0.45
CA PHE A 82 -3.18 -0.32 0.11
C PHE A 82 -2.58 0.67 -0.88
N PRO A 83 -2.08 1.83 -0.41
CA PRO A 83 -1.60 2.90 -1.29
C PRO A 83 -0.22 2.61 -1.89
N TYR A 84 0.56 1.70 -1.30
CA TYR A 84 1.94 1.45 -1.73
C TYR A 84 2.07 0.12 -2.45
N ARG A 85 2.71 0.11 -3.61
CA ARG A 85 3.19 -1.11 -4.27
C ARG A 85 4.68 -1.26 -3.95
N VAL A 86 5.06 -2.42 -3.43
CA VAL A 86 6.42 -2.70 -2.96
C VAL A 86 6.92 -3.95 -3.64
N LEU A 87 8.07 -3.85 -4.31
CA LEU A 87 8.82 -5.00 -4.79
C LEU A 87 9.91 -5.32 -3.76
N PHE A 88 9.81 -6.50 -3.15
CA PHE A 88 10.84 -7.01 -2.24
C PHE A 88 11.99 -7.65 -3.02
N ASP A 89 13.17 -7.69 -2.41
CA ASP A 89 14.37 -8.25 -3.05
C ASP A 89 14.29 -9.78 -3.28
N ASN A 90 13.24 -10.45 -2.78
CA ASN A 90 12.90 -11.84 -3.08
C ASN A 90 11.86 -11.99 -4.22
N ASP A 91 11.75 -10.98 -5.07
CA ASP A 91 10.86 -10.90 -6.25
C ASP A 91 9.35 -10.93 -5.95
N VAL A 92 8.96 -10.84 -4.67
CA VAL A 92 7.55 -10.73 -4.28
C VAL A 92 7.12 -9.27 -4.39
N GLU A 93 6.04 -9.02 -5.14
CA GLU A 93 5.43 -7.69 -5.24
C GLU A 93 4.08 -7.65 -4.51
N LEU A 94 3.92 -6.71 -3.55
CA LEU A 94 2.71 -6.59 -2.74
C LEU A 94 2.14 -5.16 -2.75
N SER A 95 0.82 -5.06 -2.67
CA SER A 95 0.14 -3.80 -2.30
C SER A 95 -0.03 -3.77 -0.78
N LEU A 96 0.59 -2.78 -0.12
CA LEU A 96 0.69 -2.70 1.33
C LEU A 96 0.07 -1.42 1.89
N ALA A 97 -0.37 -1.51 3.15
CA ALA A 97 -0.91 -0.37 3.87
C ALA A 97 0.19 0.62 4.24
N ALA A 98 -0.19 1.88 4.46
CA ALA A 98 0.79 2.92 4.76
C ALA A 98 1.43 2.80 6.15
N THR A 99 0.79 2.06 7.05
CA THR A 99 1.20 1.94 8.46
C THR A 99 1.30 0.48 8.85
N GLY A 100 2.45 0.06 9.40
CA GLY A 100 2.62 -1.23 10.08
C GLY A 100 3.07 -2.39 9.20
N ASP A 101 3.09 -2.25 7.87
CA ASP A 101 3.59 -3.29 6.96
C ASP A 101 5.04 -3.05 6.54
N VAL A 102 5.40 -1.81 6.25
CA VAL A 102 6.75 -1.40 5.82
C VAL A 102 7.18 -0.10 6.48
N GLU A 103 8.50 0.06 6.63
CA GLU A 103 9.13 1.28 7.09
C GLU A 103 10.32 1.66 6.21
N ARG A 104 10.63 2.96 6.12
CA ARG A 104 11.75 3.46 5.33
C ARG A 104 13.08 3.02 5.95
N ILE A 105 13.95 2.41 5.15
CA ILE A 105 15.35 2.21 5.51
C ILE A 105 16.07 3.52 5.16
N GLY A 106 16.72 4.16 6.13
CA GLY A 106 17.56 5.31 5.84
C GLY A 106 18.74 4.90 4.93
N ASP A 107 19.21 5.82 4.08
CA ASP A 107 20.49 5.62 3.43
C ASP A 107 21.54 5.47 4.53
N SER A 108 22.10 4.26 4.69
CA SER A 108 23.20 4.05 5.61
C SER A 108 24.38 4.87 5.06
N ALA A 109 24.75 5.92 5.79
CA ALA A 109 25.93 6.74 5.53
C ALA A 109 27.22 5.92 5.60
#